data_AF-B1M2K8-F1
#
_entry.id   AF-B1M2K8-F1
#
_cell.length_a   1.000
_cell.length_b   1.000
_cell.length_c   1.000
_cell.angle_alpha   90.00
_cell.angle_beta   90.00
_cell.angle_gamma   90.00
#
_symmetry.space_group_name_H-M   'P 1'
#
loop_
_entity.id
_entity.type
_entity.pdbx_description
1 polymer ?
#
loop_
_entity_poly.entity_id
_entity_poly.type
_entity_poly.pdbx_seq_one_letter_code
_entity_poly.pdbx_strand_id
1 'polypeptide(L)'
;MPKFYFHLRGPDGLDHDDEGLDLASVEAAYLEAFKAVPGMGSDLASTAKNPIRYGFEITDAHGTVLMAVPFAEVLDRGQKRTKQPAKLQLHKGRAEMRRTAGLIVELREAHAKLNVTLAETQRLLDIAKRTGR
;
A
#
# COMPACT_ATOMS: atom_id res chain seq x y z
N MET A 1 18.42 9.88 5.64
CA MET A 1 17.13 9.32 5.16
C MET A 1 16.70 10.15 3.96
N PRO A 2 15.97 9.60 2.99
CA PRO A 2 15.44 10.41 1.90
C PRO A 2 14.43 11.43 2.42
N LYS A 3 14.41 12.61 1.79
CA LYS A 3 13.52 13.72 2.14
C LYS A 3 12.33 13.76 1.17
N PHE A 4 11.13 13.88 1.72
CA PHE A 4 9.88 13.93 0.98
C PHE A 4 9.12 15.21 1.30
N TYR A 5 8.45 15.78 0.31
CA TYR A 5 7.67 17.01 0.48
C TYR A 5 6.19 16.72 0.24
N PHE A 6 5.32 17.39 0.99
CA PHE A 6 3.87 17.14 1.02
C PHE A 6 3.11 18.36 0.53
N HIS A 7 3.17 18.62 -0.76
CA HIS A 7 2.49 19.79 -1.33
C HIS A 7 0.97 19.60 -1.29
N LEU A 8 0.23 20.63 -0.90
CA LEU A 8 -1.23 20.57 -0.82
C LEU A 8 -1.84 20.99 -2.16
N ARG A 9 -2.45 20.04 -2.87
CA ARG A 9 -3.17 20.27 -4.11
C ARG A 9 -4.64 20.53 -3.83
N GLY A 10 -5.17 21.65 -4.29
CA GLY A 10 -6.58 22.02 -4.16
C GLY A 10 -7.15 22.66 -5.43
N PRO A 11 -8.41 23.12 -5.39
CA PRO A 11 -9.06 23.79 -6.52
C PRO A 11 -8.34 25.06 -6.99
N ASP A 12 -7.69 25.75 -6.06
CA ASP A 12 -7.05 27.05 -6.30
C ASP A 12 -5.59 26.89 -6.78
N GLY A 13 -5.06 25.67 -6.84
CA GLY A 13 -3.70 25.39 -7.28
C GLY A 13 -2.93 24.43 -6.37
N LEU A 14 -1.61 24.50 -6.46
CA LEU A 14 -0.67 23.75 -5.63
C LEU A 14 -0.07 24.70 -4.60
N ASP A 15 -0.12 24.31 -3.33
CA ASP A 15 0.56 24.98 -2.22
C ASP A 15 1.80 24.16 -1.84
N HIS A 16 2.97 24.79 -1.89
CA HIS A 16 4.25 24.11 -1.76
C HIS A 16 4.68 24.00 -0.31
N ASP A 17 4.83 22.76 0.16
CA ASP A 17 5.66 22.43 1.33
C ASP A 17 7.16 22.61 1.00
N ASP A 18 7.80 23.57 1.68
CA ASP A 18 9.24 23.86 1.57
C ASP A 18 10.06 23.15 2.66
N GLU A 19 9.42 22.67 3.73
CA GLU A 19 10.09 22.09 4.89
C GLU A 19 10.40 20.61 4.63
N GLY A 20 9.40 19.84 4.18
CA GLY A 20 9.50 18.40 3.94
C GLY A 20 9.85 17.59 5.20
N LEU A 21 9.86 16.25 5.06
CA LEU A 21 10.15 15.31 6.14
C LEU A 21 11.15 14.25 5.69
N ASP A 22 12.10 13.93 6.58
CA ASP A 22 13.03 12.82 6.42
C ASP A 22 12.33 11.50 6.80
N LEU A 23 12.06 10.66 5.81
CA LEU A 23 11.35 9.38 6.02
C LEU A 23 12.11 8.23 5.37
N ALA A 24 11.85 7.01 5.82
CA ALA A 24 12.61 5.85 5.36
C ALA A 24 12.26 5.45 3.91
N SER A 25 11.04 5.73 3.47
CA SER A 25 10.53 5.36 2.15
C SER A 25 9.28 6.15 1.75
N VAL A 26 8.85 5.98 0.49
CA VAL A 26 7.59 6.52 -0.04
C VAL A 26 6.37 5.98 0.70
N GLU A 27 6.39 4.72 1.13
CA GLU A 27 5.30 4.14 1.93
C GLU A 27 5.24 4.77 3.32
N ALA A 28 6.39 5.09 3.93
CA ALA A 28 6.42 5.85 5.19
C ALA A 28 5.85 7.27 5.00
N ALA A 29 6.17 7.92 3.87
CA ALA A 29 5.58 9.21 3.49
C ALA A 29 4.06 9.11 3.33
N TYR A 30 3.56 8.08 2.64
CA TYR A 30 2.12 7.85 2.52
C TYR A 30 1.43 7.70 3.89
N LEU A 31 2.01 6.93 4.82
CA LEU A 31 1.44 6.76 6.16
C LEU A 31 1.44 8.07 6.94
N GLU A 32 2.45 8.92 6.77
CA GLU A 32 2.51 10.21 7.43
C GLU A 32 1.47 11.18 6.87
N ALA A 33 1.34 11.26 5.53
CA ALA A 33 0.24 11.98 4.87
C ALA A 33 -1.11 11.52 5.41
N PHE A 34 -1.35 10.21 5.49
CA PHE A 34 -2.59 9.63 5.97
C PHE A 34 -2.94 10.06 7.40
N LYS A 35 -1.95 10.16 8.30
CA LYS A 35 -2.15 10.67 9.67
C LYS A 35 -2.46 12.16 9.72
N ALA A 36 -1.89 12.94 8.82
CA ALA A 36 -2.06 14.40 8.78
C ALA A 36 -3.43 14.82 8.21
N VAL A 37 -4.02 14.04 7.29
CA VAL A 37 -5.26 14.41 6.59
C VAL A 37 -6.43 14.78 7.52
N PRO A 38 -6.75 14.05 8.61
CA PRO A 38 -7.88 14.42 9.47
C PRO A 38 -7.73 15.82 10.11
N GLY A 39 -6.51 16.18 10.53
CA GLY A 39 -6.20 17.51 11.07
C GLY A 39 -6.38 18.59 10.02
N MET A 40 -5.67 18.45 8.89
CA MET A 40 -5.77 19.43 7.79
C MET A 40 -7.19 19.52 7.21
N GLY A 41 -7.91 18.40 7.14
CA GLY A 41 -9.29 18.37 6.70
C GLY A 41 -10.23 19.15 7.62
N SER A 42 -10.01 19.09 8.92
CA SER A 42 -10.74 19.89 9.91
C SER A 42 -10.48 21.39 9.71
N ASP A 43 -9.22 21.78 9.52
CA ASP A 43 -8.81 23.17 9.31
C ASP A 43 -9.42 23.74 8.01
N LEU A 44 -9.38 22.98 6.91
CA LEU A 44 -10.04 23.34 5.66
C LEU A 44 -11.56 23.48 5.82
N ALA A 45 -12.20 22.55 6.55
CA ALA A 45 -13.64 22.64 6.80
C ALA A 45 -14.02 23.89 7.62
N SER A 46 -13.19 24.27 8.61
CA SER A 46 -13.40 25.46 9.43
C SER A 46 -13.34 26.77 8.63
N THR A 47 -12.63 26.77 7.50
CA THR A 47 -12.51 27.91 6.58
C THR A 47 -13.52 27.86 5.42
N ALA A 48 -14.60 27.09 5.57
CA ALA A 48 -15.65 26.86 4.57
C ALA A 48 -15.16 26.27 3.23
N LYS A 49 -13.96 25.66 3.21
CA LYS A 49 -13.45 24.90 2.07
C LYS A 49 -13.95 23.45 2.15
N ASN A 50 -14.12 22.79 1.01
CA ASN A 50 -14.50 21.38 0.97
C ASN A 50 -13.25 20.49 0.96
N PRO A 51 -12.90 19.79 2.05
CA PRO A 51 -11.65 19.02 2.16
C PRO A 51 -11.56 17.85 1.16
N ILE A 52 -12.70 17.34 0.68
CA ILE A 52 -12.73 16.23 -0.30
C ILE A 52 -12.13 16.64 -1.65
N ARG A 53 -12.03 17.95 -1.94
CA ARG A 53 -11.41 18.49 -3.16
C ARG A 53 -9.90 18.70 -3.03
N TYR A 54 -9.31 18.33 -1.89
CA TYR A 54 -7.89 18.50 -1.61
C TYR A 54 -7.17 17.14 -1.58
N GLY A 55 -5.85 17.18 -1.74
CA GLY A 55 -4.97 16.02 -1.61
C GLY A 55 -3.52 16.46 -1.45
N PHE A 56 -2.68 15.55 -0.97
CA PHE A 56 -1.23 15.77 -1.00
C PHE A 56 -0.64 15.29 -2.32
N GLU A 57 0.31 16.03 -2.85
CA GLU A 57 1.29 15.57 -3.83
C GLU A 57 2.61 15.34 -3.09
N ILE A 58 2.98 14.07 -2.94
CA ILE A 58 4.24 13.65 -2.32
C ILE A 58 5.33 13.66 -3.38
N THR A 59 6.37 14.44 -3.16
CA THR A 59 7.49 14.60 -4.09
C THR A 59 8.83 14.22 -3.47
N ASP A 60 9.82 13.92 -4.32
CA ASP A 60 11.22 13.85 -3.91
C ASP A 60 11.89 15.24 -3.88
N ALA A 61 13.17 15.29 -3.48
CA ALA A 61 13.95 16.53 -3.44
C ALA A 61 14.20 17.19 -4.81
N HIS A 62 13.92 16.49 -5.91
CA HIS A 62 14.00 17.04 -7.26
C HIS A 62 12.64 17.57 -7.74
N GLY A 63 11.60 17.50 -6.90
CA GLY A 63 10.24 17.90 -7.24
C GLY A 63 9.49 16.85 -8.08
N THR A 64 10.03 15.64 -8.22
CA THR A 64 9.35 14.56 -8.95
C THR A 64 8.19 14.07 -8.10
N VAL A 65 6.97 14.12 -8.65
CA VAL A 65 5.79 13.57 -7.97
C VAL A 65 5.90 12.06 -7.92
N LEU A 66 6.03 11.53 -6.71
CA LEU A 66 6.09 10.09 -6.44
C LEU A 66 4.70 9.51 -6.20
N MET A 67 3.80 10.29 -5.59
CA MET A 67 2.44 9.84 -5.25
C MET A 67 1.48 11.01 -5.04
N ALA A 68 0.20 10.82 -5.37
CA ALA A 68 -0.88 11.71 -4.97
C ALA A 68 -1.78 10.99 -3.95
N VAL A 69 -2.12 11.67 -2.86
CA VAL A 69 -2.95 11.16 -1.75
C VAL A 69 -4.20 12.04 -1.61
N PRO A 70 -5.33 11.68 -2.24
CA PRO A 70 -6.57 12.43 -2.10
C PRO A 70 -7.10 12.39 -0.67
N PHE A 71 -7.53 13.52 -0.10
CA PHE A 71 -8.09 13.54 1.25
C PHE A 71 -9.36 12.70 1.36
N ALA A 72 -10.10 12.56 0.25
CA ALA A 72 -11.27 11.68 0.15
C ALA A 72 -10.97 10.24 0.59
N GLU A 73 -9.78 9.71 0.29
CA GLU A 73 -9.40 8.34 0.66
C GLU A 73 -9.35 8.13 2.19
N VAL A 74 -8.97 9.18 2.92
CA VAL A 74 -8.83 9.15 4.37
C VAL A 74 -10.14 9.55 5.05
N LEU A 75 -10.79 10.61 4.58
CA LEU A 75 -11.99 11.18 5.19
C LEU A 75 -13.25 10.33 4.96
N ASP A 76 -13.33 9.59 3.85
CA ASP A 76 -14.47 8.70 3.56
C ASP A 76 -14.49 7.47 4.50
N ARG A 77 -13.38 7.14 5.18
CA ARG A 77 -13.37 6.08 6.20
C ARG A 77 -14.14 6.46 7.47
N GLY A 78 -14.32 7.75 7.75
CA GLY A 78 -15.10 8.27 8.87
C GLY A 78 -16.59 8.44 8.58
N GLN A 79 -16.96 8.57 7.29
CA GLN A 79 -18.35 8.58 6.88
C GLN A 79 -18.84 7.14 6.76
N LYS A 80 -19.70 6.71 7.69
CA LYS A 80 -20.47 5.46 7.53
C LYS A 80 -20.94 5.37 6.08
N ARG A 81 -20.48 4.32 5.38
CA ARG A 81 -20.88 3.89 4.03
C ARG A 81 -22.36 4.18 3.75
N THR A 82 -22.66 5.38 3.27
CA THR A 82 -23.98 5.75 2.74
C THR A 82 -23.77 6.40 1.39
N LYS A 83 -23.16 5.66 0.46
CA LYS A 83 -23.42 5.75 -0.98
C LYS A 83 -22.85 4.51 -1.67
N GLN A 84 -23.74 3.58 -2.03
CA GLN A 84 -23.43 2.46 -2.91
C GLN A 84 -23.03 2.97 -4.30
N PRO A 85 -22.06 2.31 -4.95
CA PRO A 85 -22.45 1.41 -6.04
C PRO A 85 -21.72 0.05 -5.92
N ALA A 86 -22.22 -0.81 -5.02
CA ALA A 86 -21.55 -2.06 -4.63
C ALA A 86 -21.72 -3.23 -5.61
N LYS A 87 -22.49 -3.11 -6.69
CA LYS A 87 -22.84 -4.29 -7.51
C LYS A 87 -21.77 -4.66 -8.53
N LEU A 88 -21.07 -3.71 -9.15
CA LEU A 88 -20.11 -4.03 -10.22
C LEU A 88 -18.71 -4.45 -9.71
N GLN A 89 -18.26 -3.90 -8.57
CA GLN A 89 -16.94 -4.20 -7.99
C GLN A 89 -16.88 -5.58 -7.30
N LEU A 90 -17.99 -6.04 -6.72
CA LEU A 90 -18.06 -7.32 -6.02
C LEU A 90 -17.86 -8.53 -6.95
N HIS A 91 -18.30 -8.42 -8.21
CA HIS A 91 -18.15 -9.49 -9.20
C HIS A 91 -16.70 -9.66 -9.67
N LYS A 92 -15.95 -8.56 -9.85
CA LYS A 92 -14.53 -8.61 -10.24
C LYS A 92 -13.66 -9.16 -9.10
N GLY A 93 -13.87 -8.69 -7.87
CA GLY A 93 -13.11 -9.17 -6.70
C GLY A 93 -13.30 -10.66 -6.40
N ARG A 94 -14.49 -11.24 -6.63
CA ARG A 94 -14.72 -12.68 -6.43
C ARG A 94 -13.98 -13.54 -7.44
N ALA A 95 -13.88 -13.11 -8.70
CA ALA A 95 -13.17 -13.85 -9.73
C ALA A 95 -11.66 -13.83 -9.48
N GLU A 96 -11.13 -12.68 -9.05
CA GLU A 96 -9.72 -12.50 -8.71
C GLU A 96 -9.33 -13.30 -7.46
N MET A 97 -10.15 -13.28 -6.40
CA MET A 97 -9.93 -14.10 -5.20
C MET A 97 -9.94 -15.62 -5.49
N ARG A 98 -10.76 -16.10 -6.44
CA ARG A 98 -10.73 -17.51 -6.85
C ARG A 98 -9.43 -17.87 -7.56
N ARG A 99 -8.90 -16.97 -8.39
CA ARG A 99 -7.61 -17.18 -9.08
C ARG A 99 -6.46 -17.22 -8.07
N THR A 100 -6.42 -16.29 -7.12
CA THR A 100 -5.36 -16.26 -6.10
C THR A 100 -5.44 -17.46 -5.14
N ALA A 101 -6.65 -17.88 -4.75
CA ALA A 101 -6.82 -19.06 -3.92
C ALA A 101 -6.32 -20.36 -4.60
N GLY A 102 -6.54 -20.51 -5.91
CA GLY A 102 -6.02 -21.65 -6.68
C GLY A 102 -4.50 -21.68 -6.70
N LEU A 103 -3.87 -20.55 -7.02
CA LEU A 103 -2.40 -20.42 -7.06
C LEU A 103 -1.74 -20.72 -5.70
N ILE A 104 -2.37 -20.35 -4.58
CA ILE A 104 -1.86 -20.64 -3.23
C ILE A 104 -1.86 -22.15 -2.95
N VAL A 105 -2.90 -22.87 -3.39
CA VAL A 105 -2.97 -24.34 -3.22
C VAL A 105 -1.89 -25.01 -4.06
N GLU A 106 -1.75 -24.64 -5.33
CA GLU A 106 -0.73 -25.19 -6.22
C GLU A 106 0.69 -24.94 -5.71
N LEU A 107 0.97 -23.73 -5.22
CA LEU A 107 2.28 -23.39 -4.65
C LEU A 107 2.58 -24.23 -3.41
N ARG A 108 1.59 -24.46 -2.55
CA ARG A 108 1.74 -25.31 -1.35
C ARG A 108 2.02 -26.76 -1.71
N GLU A 109 1.33 -27.30 -2.72
CA GLU A 109 1.57 -28.67 -3.21
C GLU A 109 2.96 -28.82 -3.84
N ALA A 110 3.37 -27.86 -4.66
CA ALA A 110 4.71 -27.84 -5.25
C ALA A 110 5.79 -27.76 -4.17
N HIS A 111 5.60 -26.91 -3.16
CA HIS A 111 6.52 -26.78 -2.04
C HIS A 111 6.61 -28.06 -1.19
N ALA A 112 5.49 -28.77 -0.97
CA ALA A 112 5.48 -30.04 -0.26
C ALA A 112 6.28 -31.13 -1.01
N LYS A 113 6.09 -31.25 -2.33
CA LYS A 113 6.81 -32.23 -3.17
C LYS A 113 8.32 -31.96 -3.19
N LEU A 114 8.72 -30.69 -3.31
CA LEU A 114 10.12 -30.28 -3.26
C LEU A 114 10.77 -30.66 -1.92
N ASN A 115 10.09 -30.40 -0.81
CA ASN A 115 10.61 -30.72 0.52
C ASN A 115 10.76 -32.23 0.76
N VAL A 116 9.82 -33.04 0.26
CA VAL A 116 9.93 -34.52 0.32
C VAL A 116 11.16 -34.99 -0.46
N THR A 117 11.32 -34.49 -1.68
CA THR A 117 12.44 -34.85 -2.55
C THR A 117 13.78 -34.45 -1.91
N LEU A 118 13.85 -33.24 -1.34
CA LEU A 118 15.04 -32.76 -0.65
C LEU A 118 15.38 -33.65 0.56
N ALA A 119 14.39 -34.00 1.38
CA ALA A 119 14.60 -34.88 2.53
C ALA A 119 15.09 -36.27 2.11
N GLU A 120 14.59 -36.81 0.99
CA GLU A 120 15.05 -38.07 0.43
C GLU A 120 16.50 -37.99 -0.06
N THR A 121 16.85 -36.94 -0.81
CA THR A 121 18.24 -36.74 -1.27
C THR A 121 19.21 -36.60 -0.10
N GLN A 122 18.83 -35.89 0.97
CA GLN A 122 19.64 -35.75 2.17
C GLN A 122 19.84 -37.10 2.89
N ARG A 123 18.80 -37.92 3.00
CA ARG A 123 18.91 -39.28 3.56
C ARG A 123 19.85 -40.16 2.75
N LEU A 124 19.75 -40.14 1.43
CA LEU A 124 20.64 -40.91 0.55
C LEU A 124 22.09 -40.46 0.68
N LEU A 125 22.33 -39.15 0.76
CA LEU A 125 23.67 -38.60 1.00
C LEU A 125 24.22 -38.99 2.37
N ASP A 126 23.41 -38.99 3.43
CA ASP A 126 23.83 -39.40 4.76
C ASP A 126 24.14 -40.89 4.84
N ILE A 127 23.39 -41.74 4.13
CA ILE A 127 23.68 -43.17 4.01
C ILE A 127 25.00 -43.37 3.28
N ALA A 128 25.20 -42.71 2.12
CA ALA A 128 26.43 -42.82 1.33
C ALA A 128 27.68 -42.34 2.10
N LYS A 129 27.55 -41.29 2.92
CA LYS A 129 28.62 -40.80 3.80
C LYS A 129 28.99 -41.78 4.92
N ARG A 130 28.05 -42.63 5.36
CA ARG A 130 28.26 -43.61 6.42
C ARG A 130 28.83 -44.94 5.91
N THR A 131 28.53 -45.33 4.67
CA THR A 131 29.04 -46.57 4.05
C THR A 131 30.39 -46.40 3.37
N GLY A 132 30.86 -45.17 3.16
CA GLY A 132 32.17 -44.85 2.58
C GLY A 132 33.31 -44.65 3.60
N ARG A 133 33.19 -45.15 4.83
CA ARG A 133 34.21 -45.01 5.90
C ARG A 133 34.66 -46.37 6.41
#